data_AF-A0A427U958-F1
#
_entry.id   AF-A0A427U958-F1
#
_cell.length_a   1.000
_cell.length_b   1.000
_cell.length_c   1.000
_cell.angle_alpha   90.00
_cell.angle_beta   90.00
_cell.angle_gamma   90.00
#
_symmetry.space_group_name_H-M   'P 1'
#
loop_
_entity.id
_entity.type
_entity.pdbx_description
1 polymer ?
#
loop_
_entity_poly.entity_id
_entity_poly.type
_entity_poly.pdbx_seq_one_letter_code
_entity_poly.pdbx_strand_id
1 'polypeptide(L)'
;PDWEYYVFSEKGRQSFYEYKDAIKYARETGQSMVMQYMEDAGLDPDHVEIDVKKDEIVPEGWDFPMETKIRIMGVGTRLIDEEA
;
A
#
# COMPACT_ATOMS: atom_id res chain seq x y z
N PRO A 1 3.05 -28.53 2.97
CA PRO A 1 2.68 -27.45 2.03
C PRO A 1 3.70 -26.32 2.17
N ASP A 2 4.32 -25.89 1.08
CA ASP A 2 5.14 -24.67 1.07
C ASP A 2 4.18 -23.48 1.00
N TRP A 3 3.71 -23.05 2.17
CA TRP A 3 2.78 -21.93 2.28
C TRP A 3 3.55 -20.64 2.02
N GLU A 4 3.56 -20.22 0.76
CA GLU A 4 4.06 -18.91 0.34
C GLU A 4 2.91 -17.90 0.32
N TYR A 5 3.18 -16.70 0.83
CA TYR A 5 2.33 -15.53 0.64
C TYR A 5 2.71 -14.86 -0.68
N TYR A 6 1.70 -14.47 -1.45
CA TYR A 6 1.90 -13.75 -2.70
C TYR A 6 1.36 -12.33 -2.59
N VAL A 7 2.20 -11.36 -2.94
CA VAL A 7 1.79 -9.97 -3.15
C VAL A 7 1.67 -9.73 -4.65
N PHE A 8 0.54 -9.18 -5.05
CA PHE A 8 0.27 -8.78 -6.42
C PHE A 8 0.23 -7.24 -6.48
N SER A 9 0.99 -6.67 -7.42
CA SER A 9 1.05 -5.23 -7.68
C SER A 9 1.24 -4.97 -9.18
N GLU A 10 1.30 -3.71 -9.59
CA GLU A 10 1.68 -3.35 -10.96
C GLU A 10 3.10 -3.82 -11.35
N LYS A 11 3.98 -4.02 -10.35
CA LYS A 11 5.34 -4.56 -10.55
C LYS A 11 5.34 -6.08 -10.76
N GLY A 12 4.17 -6.72 -10.71
CA GLY A 12 4.00 -8.16 -10.85
C GLY A 12 3.74 -8.86 -9.52
N ARG A 13 4.06 -10.17 -9.50
CA ARG A 13 3.86 -11.07 -8.36
C ARG A 13 5.17 -11.31 -7.63
N GLN A 14 5.16 -11.11 -6.32
CA GLN A 14 6.29 -11.41 -5.43
C GLN A 14 5.86 -12.45 -4.38
N SER A 15 6.73 -13.42 -4.07
CA SER A 15 6.50 -14.43 -3.03
C SER A 15 7.28 -14.13 -1.75
N PHE A 16 6.70 -14.54 -0.62
CA PHE A 16 7.25 -14.37 0.73
C PHE A 16 6.93 -15.60 1.57
N TYR A 17 7.86 -15.99 2.46
CA TYR A 17 7.60 -17.06 3.43
C TYR A 17 6.84 -16.56 4.67
N GLU A 18 7.05 -15.31 5.03
CA GLU A 18 6.48 -14.70 6.24
C GLU A 18 5.39 -13.69 5.86
N TYR A 19 4.20 -13.82 6.46
CA TYR A 19 3.08 -12.91 6.20
C TYR A 19 3.44 -11.44 6.46
N LYS A 20 4.18 -11.18 7.56
CA LYS A 20 4.64 -9.83 7.92
C LYS A 20 5.51 -9.19 6.83
N ASP A 21 6.32 -10.00 6.12
CA ASP A 21 7.21 -9.52 5.09
C ASP A 21 6.42 -9.18 3.82
N ALA A 22 5.41 -10.00 3.49
CA ALA A 22 4.45 -9.70 2.43
C ALA A 22 3.71 -8.38 2.68
N ILE A 23 3.21 -8.18 3.91
CA ILE A 23 2.50 -6.96 4.29
C ILE A 23 3.41 -5.73 4.26
N LYS A 24 4.63 -5.85 4.79
CA LYS A 24 5.62 -4.78 4.74
C LYS A 24 5.91 -4.38 3.29
N TYR A 25 6.21 -5.36 2.43
CA TYR A 25 6.49 -5.13 1.02
C TYR A 25 5.33 -4.47 0.29
N ALA A 26 4.10 -4.95 0.50
CA ALA A 26 2.90 -4.39 -0.13
C ALA A 26 2.68 -2.92 0.28
N ARG A 27 2.89 -2.60 1.57
CA ARG A 27 2.77 -1.24 2.08
C ARG A 27 3.85 -0.32 1.50
N GLU A 28 5.12 -0.71 1.59
CA GLU A 28 6.23 0.09 1.07
C GLU A 28 6.09 0.32 -0.44
N THR A 29 5.74 -0.73 -1.18
CA THR A 29 5.53 -0.64 -2.64
C THR A 29 4.45 0.36 -2.99
N GLY A 30 3.26 0.25 -2.39
CA GLY A 30 2.16 1.17 -2.71
C GLY A 30 2.42 2.60 -2.23
N GLN A 31 3.12 2.80 -1.10
CA GLN A 31 3.50 4.14 -0.62
C GLN A 31 4.49 4.80 -1.58
N SER A 32 5.53 4.07 -2.01
CA SER A 32 6.47 4.57 -3.00
C SER A 32 5.80 4.89 -4.33
N MET A 33 4.82 4.08 -4.77
CA MET A 33 4.05 4.36 -5.99
C MET A 33 3.23 5.65 -5.88
N VAL A 34 2.54 5.86 -4.77
CA VAL A 34 1.77 7.10 -4.54
C VAL A 34 2.71 8.31 -4.52
N MET A 35 3.83 8.23 -3.81
CA MET A 35 4.79 9.35 -3.73
C MET A 35 5.40 9.66 -5.10
N GLN A 36 5.81 8.65 -5.86
CA GLN A 36 6.33 8.84 -7.21
C GLN A 36 5.30 9.51 -8.11
N TYR A 37 4.04 9.06 -8.05
CA TYR A 37 2.96 9.68 -8.82
C TYR A 37 2.76 11.16 -8.48
N MET A 38 2.83 11.52 -7.20
CA MET A 38 2.67 12.91 -6.75
C MET A 38 3.85 13.79 -7.18
N GLU A 39 5.08 13.28 -7.07
CA GLU A 39 6.29 13.95 -7.55
C GLU A 39 6.23 14.20 -9.07
N ASP A 40 5.85 13.17 -9.83
CA ASP A 40 5.66 13.26 -11.29
C ASP A 40 4.56 14.26 -11.67
N ALA A 41 3.58 14.48 -10.79
CA ALA A 41 2.52 15.48 -10.93
C ALA A 41 2.94 16.91 -10.49
N GLY A 42 4.18 17.09 -9.99
CA GLY A 42 4.71 18.37 -9.53
C GLY A 42 4.19 18.80 -8.16
N LEU A 43 3.70 17.87 -7.34
CA LEU A 43 3.32 18.12 -5.97
C LEU A 43 4.52 17.90 -5.05
N ASP A 44 4.65 18.77 -4.05
CA ASP A 44 5.67 18.63 -3.01
C ASP A 44 5.35 17.39 -2.15
N PRO A 45 6.26 16.41 -2.04
CA PRO A 45 6.14 15.25 -1.17
C PRO A 45 5.72 15.57 0.27
N ASP A 46 6.16 16.70 0.80
CA ASP A 46 5.87 17.11 2.18
C ASP A 46 4.41 17.57 2.37
N HIS A 47 3.69 17.83 1.27
CA HIS A 47 2.28 18.22 1.24
C HIS A 47 1.34 17.10 0.77
N VAL A 48 1.81 15.85 0.86
CA VAL A 48 1.01 14.65 0.55
C VAL A 48 0.67 13.90 1.84
N GLU A 49 -0.62 13.83 2.15
CA GLU A 49 -1.12 12.94 3.19
C GLU A 49 -1.34 11.54 2.62
N ILE A 50 -0.80 10.51 3.27
CA ILE A 50 -1.02 9.11 2.88
C ILE A 50 -1.94 8.42 3.90
N ASP A 51 -3.11 7.98 3.43
CA ASP A 51 -3.97 7.04 4.14
C ASP A 51 -3.66 5.60 3.72
N VAL A 52 -3.54 4.71 4.71
CA VAL A 52 -3.28 3.28 4.50
C VAL A 52 -4.37 2.47 5.19
N LYS A 53 -5.20 1.81 4.39
CA LYS A 53 -6.24 0.91 4.88
C LYS A 53 -5.84 -0.54 4.64
N LYS A 54 -5.99 -1.38 5.66
CA LYS A 54 -5.80 -2.84 5.58
C LYS A 54 -7.10 -3.54 5.93
N ASP A 55 -7.61 -4.35 5.01
CA ASP A 55 -8.78 -5.20 5.18
C ASP A 55 -8.35 -6.67 5.03
N GLU A 56 -8.75 -7.53 5.96
CA GLU A 56 -8.37 -8.96 5.99
C GLU A 56 -9.62 -9.84 5.95
N ILE A 57 -9.57 -10.92 5.16
CA ILE A 57 -10.59 -11.97 5.12
C ILE A 57 -9.99 -13.21 5.77
N VAL A 58 -10.49 -13.55 6.96
CA VAL A 58 -10.05 -14.71 7.75
C VAL A 58 -11.19 -15.72 7.78
N PRO A 59 -11.05 -16.90 7.15
CA PRO A 59 -12.03 -17.98 7.26
C PRO A 59 -12.19 -18.46 8.71
N GLU A 60 -13.36 -19.03 9.03
CA GLU A 60 -13.61 -19.56 10.37
C GLU A 60 -12.60 -20.67 10.71
N GLY A 61 -11.98 -20.56 11.90
CA GLY A 61 -10.98 -21.51 12.38
C GLY A 61 -9.56 -21.31 11.84
N TRP A 62 -9.27 -20.22 11.12
CA TRP A 62 -7.92 -19.89 10.66
C TRP A 62 -7.24 -18.87 11.57
N ASP A 63 -5.94 -19.06 11.81
CA ASP A 63 -5.10 -18.11 12.55
C ASP A 63 -4.52 -17.00 11.65
N PHE A 64 -4.61 -17.16 10.32
CA PHE A 64 -4.05 -16.26 9.31
C PHE A 64 -5.08 -15.92 8.23
N PRO A 65 -5.01 -14.72 7.62
CA PRO A 65 -5.94 -14.33 6.58
C PRO A 65 -5.73 -15.12 5.28
N MET A 66 -6.84 -15.46 4.62
CA MET A 66 -6.84 -16.02 3.27
C MET A 66 -6.56 -14.92 2.23
N GLU A 67 -7.09 -13.71 2.45
CA GLU A 67 -6.85 -12.54 1.62
C GLU A 67 -6.56 -11.33 2.52
N THR A 68 -5.56 -10.54 2.12
CA THR A 68 -5.33 -9.22 2.70
C THR A 68 -5.30 -8.17 1.59
N LYS A 69 -6.19 -7.19 1.70
CA LYS A 69 -6.28 -6.05 0.80
C LYS A 69 -5.69 -4.82 1.48
N ILE A 70 -4.61 -4.30 0.91
CA ILE A 70 -4.00 -3.04 1.33
C ILE A 70 -4.36 -1.98 0.29
N ARG A 71 -5.02 -0.91 0.74
CA ARG A 71 -5.31 0.27 -0.05
C ARG A 71 -4.46 1.41 0.45
N ILE A 72 -3.81 2.11 -0.48
CA ILE A 72 -2.97 3.26 -0.19
C ILE A 72 -3.53 4.42 -1.00
N MET A 73 -3.83 5.52 -0.34
CA MET A 73 -4.42 6.71 -0.95
C MET A 73 -3.59 7.92 -0.56
N GLY A 74 -3.07 8.64 -1.56
CA GLY A 74 -2.40 9.92 -1.36
C GLY A 74 -3.36 11.07 -1.64
N VAL A 75 -3.38 12.07 -0.75
CA VAL A 75 -4.09 13.33 -0.93
C VAL A 75 -3.06 14.45 -0.89
N GLY A 76 -2.78 15.05 -2.04
CA GLY A 76 -1.89 16.20 -2.14
C GLY A 76 -2.68 17.50 -1.97
N THR A 77 -2.21 18.41 -1.11
CA THR A 77 -2.77 19.76 -1.00
C THR A 77 -1.90 20.72 -1.79
N ARG A 78 -2.50 21.50 -2.69
CA ARG A 78 -1.78 22.51 -3.46
C ARG A 78 -1.74 23.80 -2.64
N LEU A 79 -0.55 24.37 -2.42
CA LEU A 79 -0.33 25.62 -1.67
C LEU A 79 -1.02 26.88 -2.25
N ILE A 80 -1.89 26.75 -3.26
CA ILE A 80 -2.55 27.90 -3.91
C ILE A 80 -3.86 28.29 -3.19
N ASP A 81 -4.39 27.46 -2.29
CA ASP A 81 -5.70 27.70 -1.67
C ASP A 81 -5.67 28.55 -0.38
N GLU A 82 -4.52 29.11 0.03
CA GLU A 82 -4.45 30.02 1.20
C GLU A 82 -4.61 31.52 0.85
N GLU A 83 -4.77 31.89 -0.43
CA GLU A 83 -5.06 33.27 -0.85
C GLU A 83 -6.29 33.33 -1.79
N ALA A 84 -7.49 33.22 -1.23
CA ALA A 84 -8.74 33.63 -1.88
C ALA A 84 -9.75 34.22 -0.89
#